data_AF-A0AAN8WBM0-F1
#
_entry.id   AF-A0AAN8WBM0-F1
#
_cell.length_a   1.000
_cell.length_b   1.000
_cell.length_c   1.000
_cell.angle_alpha   90.00
_cell.angle_beta   90.00
_cell.angle_gamma   90.00
#
_symmetry.space_group_name_H-M   'P 1'
#
loop_
_entity.id
_entity.type
_entity.pdbx_description
1 polymer ?
#
loop_
_entity_poly.entity_id
_entity_poly.type
_entity_poly.pdbx_seq_one_letter_code
_entity_poly.pdbx_strand_id
1 'polypeptide(L)'
;TGENVSSADSTLSAVVTLESIEIYKTHEWLKSTPTVYFKCKAENETILPDVGKANVLYTFKGEESWQPLTDLADKKCKRCGIYEKDTFKSDDTFDEWEFCPSDFSSPDGRYTHFKDKELNATFLCAQCVPVESNTNQASPQDKGKGMHIVIVIVISALVSTVFVVGLIAGYKYWLKKKREHEQARFLKLFEDGDDIEDELGLGSPI
;
A
#
# COMPACT_ATOMS: atom_id res chain seq x y z
N THR A 1 5.22 54.29 35.12
CA THR A 1 5.48 52.85 35.31
C THR A 1 4.29 52.08 34.79
N GLY A 2 4.35 51.69 33.52
CA GLY A 2 3.41 50.76 32.91
C GLY A 2 4.24 49.64 32.32
N GLU A 3 4.27 48.50 33.00
CA GLU A 3 4.97 47.31 32.53
C GLU A 3 4.18 46.72 31.36
N ASN A 4 4.75 46.82 30.16
CA ASN A 4 4.27 46.11 28.98
C ASN A 4 4.54 44.61 29.20
N VAL A 5 3.52 43.86 29.58
CA VAL A 5 3.55 42.40 29.51
C VAL A 5 3.50 42.01 28.03
N SER A 6 4.67 41.72 27.48
CA SER A 6 4.82 41.03 26.20
C SER A 6 4.20 39.64 26.34
N SER A 7 3.00 39.46 25.77
CA SER A 7 2.41 38.14 25.59
C SER A 7 3.27 37.40 24.57
N ALA A 8 4.22 36.60 25.05
CA ALA A 8 4.92 35.64 24.22
C ALA A 8 3.88 34.69 23.63
N ASP A 9 3.61 34.83 22.33
CA ASP A 9 2.91 33.85 21.52
C ASP A 9 3.77 32.58 21.52
N SER A 10 3.54 31.71 22.51
CA SER A 10 4.17 30.39 22.54
C SER A 10 3.49 29.55 21.47
N THR A 11 4.00 29.61 20.23
CA THR A 11 3.71 28.62 19.20
C THR A 11 3.96 27.25 19.81
N LEU A 12 2.89 26.49 20.05
CA LEU A 12 3.01 25.12 20.50
C LEU A 12 3.60 24.34 19.32
N SER A 13 4.74 23.69 19.52
CA SER A 13 5.30 22.80 18.52
C SER A 13 5.13 21.36 19.00
N ALA A 14 4.37 20.60 18.24
CA ALA A 14 3.98 19.24 18.56
C ALA A 14 5.06 18.27 18.07
N VAL A 15 5.60 17.47 18.99
CA VAL A 15 6.69 16.54 18.66
C VAL A 15 6.13 15.29 17.97
N VAL A 16 6.77 14.88 16.87
CA VAL A 16 6.40 13.70 16.09
C VAL A 16 7.48 12.63 16.16
N THR A 17 7.06 11.41 16.51
CA THR A 17 7.91 10.20 16.53
C THR A 17 7.52 9.23 15.43
N LEU A 18 8.49 8.41 15.00
CA LEU A 18 8.22 7.25 14.15
C LEU A 18 7.86 6.07 15.03
N GLU A 19 6.72 5.44 14.77
CA GLU A 19 6.26 4.29 15.52
C GLU A 19 6.51 2.98 14.78
N SER A 20 6.26 2.94 13.47
CA SER A 20 6.59 1.78 12.66
C SER A 20 6.90 2.17 11.23
N ILE A 21 7.69 1.34 10.55
CA ILE A 21 7.95 1.48 9.12
C ILE A 21 8.19 0.11 8.49
N GLU A 22 7.63 -0.07 7.30
CA GLU A 22 7.92 -1.16 6.39
C GLU A 22 8.21 -0.55 5.02
N ILE A 23 9.33 -0.96 4.42
CA ILE A 23 9.72 -0.58 3.05
C ILE A 23 9.51 -1.81 2.18
N TYR A 24 8.87 -1.66 1.02
CA TYR A 24 8.54 -2.80 0.15
C TYR A 24 9.58 -3.06 -0.94
N LYS A 25 10.35 -2.03 -1.28
CA LYS A 25 11.34 -2.06 -2.36
C LYS A 25 12.55 -1.25 -1.93
N THR A 26 13.75 -1.73 -2.19
CA THR A 26 15.00 -0.96 -2.04
C THR A 26 15.54 -0.65 -3.43
N HIS A 27 16.20 0.48 -3.60
CA HIS A 27 16.74 0.96 -4.85
C HIS A 27 18.23 0.69 -5.02
N GLU A 28 18.92 0.32 -3.93
CA GLU A 28 20.30 -0.19 -3.95
C GLU A 28 20.45 -1.41 -4.88
N TRP A 29 21.29 -1.25 -5.91
CA TRP A 29 21.57 -2.29 -6.91
C TRP A 29 22.66 -3.30 -6.44
N LEU A 30 23.57 -2.86 -5.57
CA LEU A 30 24.58 -3.71 -4.96
C LEU A 30 24.04 -4.25 -3.64
N LYS A 31 24.49 -5.43 -3.19
CA LYS A 31 23.99 -6.13 -1.98
C LYS A 31 24.28 -5.41 -0.66
N SER A 32 24.50 -4.09 -0.68
CA SER A 32 24.58 -3.20 0.46
C SER A 32 23.24 -3.14 1.19
N THR A 33 23.29 -2.95 2.50
CA THR A 33 22.11 -2.50 3.24
C THR A 33 21.93 -1.00 2.95
N PRO A 34 20.78 -0.56 2.42
CA PRO A 34 20.54 0.85 2.16
C PRO A 34 20.60 1.68 3.43
N THR A 35 21.05 2.92 3.30
CA THR A 35 20.93 3.91 4.38
C THR A 35 19.65 4.69 4.17
N VAL A 36 18.64 4.42 4.99
CA VAL A 36 17.35 5.11 4.94
C VAL A 36 17.38 6.33 5.87
N TYR A 37 16.84 7.46 5.41
CA TYR A 37 16.71 8.65 6.24
C TYR A 37 15.38 9.36 6.04
N PHE A 38 14.91 10.05 7.08
CA PHE A 38 13.77 10.95 7.06
C PHE A 38 14.26 12.39 7.03
N LYS A 39 13.60 13.26 6.27
CA LYS A 39 13.95 14.67 6.21
C LYS A 39 12.74 15.54 5.90
N CYS A 40 12.63 16.66 6.60
CA CYS A 40 11.74 17.76 6.25
C CYS A 40 12.53 18.92 5.60
N LYS A 41 11.85 19.71 4.76
CA LYS A 41 12.46 20.87 4.12
C LYS A 41 12.96 21.88 5.16
N ALA A 42 14.22 22.31 5.01
CA ALA A 42 14.93 23.21 5.93
C ALA A 42 15.29 22.60 7.30
N GLU A 43 15.21 21.27 7.44
CA GLU A 43 15.71 20.52 8.59
C GLU A 43 16.88 19.60 8.21
N ASN A 44 17.59 19.14 9.24
CA ASN A 44 18.61 18.12 9.09
C ASN A 44 17.96 16.77 8.79
N GLU A 45 18.70 15.90 8.10
CA GLU A 45 18.28 14.51 7.92
C GLU A 45 18.42 13.72 9.22
N THR A 46 17.48 12.82 9.45
CA THR A 46 17.51 11.84 10.54
C THR A 46 17.71 10.47 9.93
N ILE A 47 18.84 9.82 10.20
CA ILE A 47 19.13 8.47 9.73
C ILE A 47 18.29 7.46 10.53
N LEU A 48 17.71 6.46 9.86
CA LEU A 48 16.98 5.36 10.48
C LEU A 48 17.91 4.13 10.53
N PRO A 49 18.77 3.99 11.56
CA PRO A 49 19.85 3.00 11.57
C PRO A 49 19.36 1.54 11.52
N ASP A 50 18.15 1.29 12.01
CA ASP A 50 17.57 -0.05 12.09
C ASP A 50 16.85 -0.48 10.80
N VAL A 51 16.58 0.47 9.89
CA VAL A 51 15.76 0.24 8.70
C VAL A 51 16.65 0.02 7.49
N GLY A 52 16.69 -1.23 7.00
CA GLY A 52 17.57 -1.56 5.87
C GLY A 52 17.18 -2.80 5.06
N LYS A 53 16.02 -3.41 5.31
CA LYS A 53 15.55 -4.58 4.54
C LYS A 53 14.13 -4.37 4.09
N ALA A 54 13.87 -4.70 2.82
CA ALA A 54 12.52 -4.72 2.28
C ALA A 54 11.66 -5.81 2.93
N ASN A 55 10.35 -5.56 3.04
CA ASN A 55 9.33 -6.45 3.57
C ASN A 55 9.57 -6.89 5.02
N VAL A 56 10.17 -5.99 5.82
CA VAL A 56 10.34 -6.15 7.26
C VAL A 56 9.66 -4.98 7.94
N LEU A 57 8.72 -5.29 8.84
CA LEU A 57 8.11 -4.30 9.71
C LEU A 57 9.05 -4.01 10.89
N TYR A 58 9.52 -2.78 10.96
CA TYR A 58 10.25 -2.24 12.11
C TYR A 58 9.28 -1.47 13.01
N THR A 59 9.47 -1.58 14.33
CA THR A 59 8.63 -0.91 15.34
C THR A 59 9.51 -0.28 16.40
N PHE A 60 9.16 0.93 16.81
CA PHE A 60 9.94 1.80 17.68
C PHE A 60 9.10 2.27 18.86
N LYS A 61 9.77 2.74 19.92
CA LYS A 61 9.11 3.21 21.15
C LYS A 61 9.13 4.73 21.32
N GLY A 62 9.84 5.46 20.46
CA GLY A 62 10.07 6.89 20.66
C GLY A 62 11.19 7.20 21.65
N GLU A 63 11.89 6.17 22.12
CA GLU A 63 13.01 6.28 23.09
C GLU A 63 14.38 6.19 22.39
N GLU A 64 14.40 5.92 21.07
CA GLU A 64 15.62 5.79 20.30
C GLU A 64 16.36 7.13 20.18
N SER A 65 17.69 7.09 20.19
CA SER A 65 18.53 8.30 20.25
C SER A 65 18.40 9.24 19.04
N TRP A 66 17.83 8.75 17.94
CA TRP A 66 17.57 9.50 16.72
C TRP A 66 16.14 10.06 16.64
N GLN A 67 15.28 9.76 17.62
CA GLN A 67 13.97 10.37 17.75
C GLN A 67 14.04 11.65 18.59
N PRO A 68 13.11 12.61 18.41
CA PRO A 68 11.99 12.62 17.47
C PRO A 68 12.41 12.90 16.03
N LEU A 69 11.52 12.62 15.06
CA LEU A 69 11.80 12.88 13.65
C LEU A 69 11.69 14.36 13.27
N THR A 70 10.68 15.04 13.81
CA THR A 70 10.43 16.46 13.55
C THR A 70 9.45 17.00 14.58
N ASP A 71 9.26 18.31 14.56
CA ASP A 71 8.23 19.04 15.29
C ASP A 71 7.21 19.63 14.29
N LEU A 72 5.95 19.76 14.66
CA LEU A 72 4.93 20.38 13.82
C LEU A 72 4.32 21.56 14.57
N ALA A 73 4.47 22.75 14.00
CA ALA A 73 3.79 23.94 14.52
C ALA A 73 2.30 23.88 14.15
N ASP A 74 1.43 24.29 15.08
CA ASP A 74 -0.04 24.10 15.09
C ASP A 74 -0.78 24.16 13.75
N LYS A 75 -0.35 25.00 12.80
CA LYS A 75 -1.04 25.20 11.51
C LYS A 75 -0.17 25.01 10.27
N LYS A 76 1.12 24.76 10.43
CA LYS A 76 2.05 24.72 9.29
C LYS A 76 2.44 23.29 8.98
N CYS A 77 2.04 22.84 7.80
CA CYS A 77 2.56 21.60 7.24
C CYS A 77 4.04 21.77 6.86
N LYS A 78 4.79 20.68 6.96
CA LYS A 78 6.15 20.57 6.44
C LYS A 78 6.15 19.65 5.23
N ARG A 79 6.97 19.96 4.22
CA ARG A 79 7.23 19.03 3.13
C ARG A 79 8.33 18.08 3.60
N CYS A 80 7.99 16.81 3.79
CA CYS A 80 8.89 15.81 4.34
C CYS A 80 8.89 14.56 3.45
N GLY A 81 9.92 13.75 3.59
CA GLY A 81 10.05 12.52 2.85
C GLY A 81 10.92 11.48 3.54
N ILE A 82 10.85 10.27 3.02
CA ILE A 82 11.74 9.16 3.36
C ILE A 82 12.54 8.86 2.10
N TYR A 83 13.85 8.76 2.27
CA TYR A 83 14.82 8.69 1.19
C TYR A 83 15.80 7.55 1.42
N GLU A 84 16.38 7.05 0.33
CA GLU A 84 17.44 6.07 0.29
C GLU A 84 18.72 6.76 -0.16
N LYS A 85 19.75 6.75 0.68
CA LYS A 85 21.00 7.43 0.37
C LYS A 85 21.77 6.66 -0.70
N ASP A 86 22.19 7.33 -1.76
CA ASP A 86 22.98 6.75 -2.83
C ASP A 86 24.44 7.18 -2.76
N THR A 87 25.35 6.25 -3.02
CA THR A 87 26.79 6.56 -3.03
C THR A 87 27.24 7.22 -4.33
N PHE A 88 26.57 6.94 -5.46
CA PHE A 88 27.04 7.29 -6.80
C PHE A 88 26.06 8.11 -7.64
N LYS A 89 24.87 8.40 -7.12
CA LYS A 89 23.81 9.15 -7.78
C LYS A 89 23.08 10.05 -6.78
N SER A 90 22.11 10.81 -7.25
CA SER A 90 21.15 11.47 -6.37
C SER A 90 20.35 10.41 -5.62
N ASP A 91 20.18 10.62 -4.31
CA ASP A 91 19.41 9.78 -3.41
C ASP A 91 18.02 9.45 -3.99
N ASP A 92 17.68 8.17 -4.00
CA ASP A 92 16.37 7.68 -4.38
C ASP A 92 15.32 8.10 -3.33
N THR A 93 14.11 8.41 -3.80
CA THR A 93 13.01 8.88 -2.95
C THR A 93 11.95 7.79 -2.85
N PHE A 94 11.67 7.29 -1.64
CA PHE A 94 10.55 6.38 -1.43
C PHE A 94 9.22 7.13 -1.54
N ASP A 95 9.10 8.24 -0.82
CA ASP A 95 8.03 9.22 -1.04
C ASP A 95 8.38 10.58 -0.43
N GLU A 96 7.75 11.64 -0.94
CA GLU A 96 7.77 12.99 -0.39
C GLU A 96 6.35 13.57 -0.40
N TRP A 97 5.86 14.02 0.75
CA TRP A 97 4.49 14.49 0.93
C TRP A 97 4.40 15.73 1.83
N GLU A 98 3.21 16.32 1.91
CA GLU A 98 2.90 17.35 2.90
C GLU A 98 2.52 16.68 4.21
N PHE A 99 3.34 16.88 5.23
CA PHE A 99 3.16 16.32 6.56
C PHE A 99 2.58 17.38 7.50
N CYS A 100 1.33 17.19 7.90
CA CYS A 100 0.52 18.19 8.56
C CYS A 100 0.08 17.75 9.97
N PRO A 101 -0.09 18.69 10.92
CA PRO A 101 -0.72 18.38 12.21
C PRO A 101 -2.10 17.73 12.05
N SER A 102 -2.87 18.13 11.02
CA SER A 102 -4.21 17.62 10.73
C SER A 102 -4.26 16.16 10.28
N ASP A 103 -3.11 15.57 9.89
CA ASP A 103 -3.05 14.17 9.47
C ASP A 103 -3.25 13.22 10.66
N PHE A 104 -2.93 13.69 11.87
CA PHE A 104 -3.09 12.98 13.14
C PHE A 104 -4.54 13.05 13.65
N SER A 105 -5.47 12.59 12.83
CA SER A 105 -6.91 12.58 13.14
C SER A 105 -7.33 11.43 14.07
N SER A 106 -6.46 10.45 14.30
CA SER A 106 -6.74 9.34 15.21
C SER A 106 -6.75 9.82 16.67
N PRO A 107 -7.67 9.35 17.53
CA PRO A 107 -7.75 9.75 18.94
C PRO A 107 -6.49 9.45 19.76
N ASP A 108 -5.69 8.47 19.32
CA ASP A 108 -4.41 8.11 19.94
C ASP A 108 -3.22 8.87 19.33
N GLY A 109 -3.48 9.81 18.43
CA GLY A 109 -2.47 10.65 17.78
C GLY A 109 -1.63 9.89 16.76
N ARG A 110 -2.10 8.76 16.23
CA ARG A 110 -1.42 8.05 15.14
C ARG A 110 -1.82 8.56 13.77
N TYR A 111 -0.85 8.53 12.86
CA TYR A 111 -1.05 8.76 11.44
C TYR A 111 -0.26 7.73 10.64
N THR A 112 -0.93 7.02 9.73
CA THR A 112 -0.28 6.06 8.83
C THR A 112 -0.19 6.66 7.43
N HIS A 113 1.03 6.83 6.94
CA HIS A 113 1.34 7.19 5.57
C HIS A 113 1.64 5.94 4.74
N PHE A 114 0.98 5.80 3.60
CA PHE A 114 1.14 4.65 2.71
C PHE A 114 1.38 5.11 1.28
N LYS A 115 2.41 4.51 0.65
CA LYS A 115 2.70 4.65 -0.77
C LYS A 115 2.80 3.27 -1.41
N ASP A 116 1.96 3.03 -2.43
CA ASP A 116 1.85 1.74 -3.08
C ASP A 116 3.23 1.21 -3.50
N LYS A 117 3.57 0.00 -3.03
CA LYS A 117 4.82 -0.73 -3.32
C LYS A 117 6.13 -0.04 -2.94
N GLU A 118 6.07 1.09 -2.24
CA GLU A 118 7.26 1.79 -1.76
C GLU A 118 7.38 1.66 -0.25
N LEU A 119 6.39 2.15 0.52
CA LEU A 119 6.46 2.14 1.99
C LEU A 119 5.10 2.18 2.70
N ASN A 120 5.12 1.76 3.97
CA ASN A 120 4.04 1.95 4.94
C ASN A 120 4.67 2.40 6.28
N ALA A 121 4.39 3.62 6.71
CA ALA A 121 4.96 4.20 7.91
C ALA A 121 3.87 4.75 8.83
N THR A 122 3.97 4.45 10.12
CA THR A 122 3.09 5.02 11.15
C THR A 122 3.88 5.96 12.04
N PHE A 123 3.34 7.16 12.20
CA PHE A 123 3.87 8.24 13.01
C PHE A 123 2.95 8.48 14.20
N LEU A 124 3.52 9.02 15.29
CA LEU A 124 2.79 9.35 16.51
C LEU A 124 3.02 10.81 16.87
N CYS A 125 1.93 11.52 17.16
CA CYS A 125 1.93 12.87 17.69
C CYS A 125 0.84 13.01 18.78
N ALA A 126 1.22 12.75 20.03
CA ALA A 126 0.29 12.83 21.16
C ALA A 126 -0.28 14.25 21.39
N GLN A 127 0.45 15.28 20.94
CA GLN A 127 0.07 16.68 21.09
C GLN A 127 -0.81 17.20 19.94
N CYS A 128 -0.89 16.44 18.83
CA CYS A 128 -1.72 16.80 17.68
C CYS A 128 -3.20 16.37 17.88
N VAL A 129 -3.48 15.57 18.91
CA VAL A 129 -4.85 15.13 19.24
C VAL A 129 -5.66 16.34 19.73
N PRO A 130 -6.87 16.57 19.20
CA PRO A 130 -7.75 17.62 19.71
C PRO A 130 -8.05 17.39 21.21
N VAL A 131 -7.59 18.29 22.08
CA VAL A 131 -7.91 18.22 23.51
C VAL A 131 -9.38 18.59 23.69
N GLU A 132 -10.23 17.60 23.93
CA GLU A 132 -11.59 17.84 24.43
C GLU A 132 -11.49 18.52 25.80
N SER A 133 -11.76 19.82 25.83
CA SER A 133 -11.85 20.58 27.07
C SER A 133 -13.05 20.08 27.87
N ASN A 134 -12.78 19.34 28.96
CA ASN A 134 -13.79 18.81 29.88
C ASN A 134 -14.85 19.84 30.25
N THR A 135 -16.07 19.68 29.71
CA THR A 135 -17.30 20.04 30.41
C THR A 135 -18.19 18.80 30.44
N ASN A 136 -18.54 18.39 31.66
CA ASN A 136 -19.34 17.20 31.94
C ASN A 136 -20.62 17.13 31.11
N GLN A 137 -20.84 16.04 30.36
CA GLN A 137 -21.98 15.12 30.52
C GLN A 137 -22.25 14.27 29.26
N ALA A 138 -22.56 13.01 29.55
CA ALA A 138 -23.27 12.02 28.74
C ALA A 138 -22.55 11.44 27.52
N SER A 139 -22.18 10.15 27.66
CA SER A 139 -22.02 9.22 26.54
C SER A 139 -23.25 9.27 25.62
N PRO A 140 -23.05 9.32 24.30
CA PRO A 140 -23.95 8.72 23.34
C PRO A 140 -23.28 7.47 22.75
N GLN A 141 -24.07 6.41 22.71
CA GLN A 141 -23.74 5.08 22.26
C GLN A 141 -23.13 5.01 20.86
N ASP A 142 -22.16 4.10 20.74
CA ASP A 142 -21.71 3.45 19.51
C ASP A 142 -22.89 3.15 18.56
N LYS A 143 -22.90 3.81 17.40
CA LYS A 143 -23.87 3.54 16.34
C LYS A 143 -23.33 3.93 14.96
N GLY A 144 -22.30 3.22 14.52
CA GLY A 144 -21.81 3.36 13.14
C GLY A 144 -21.16 2.13 12.52
N LYS A 145 -20.74 1.15 13.33
CA LYS A 145 -19.86 0.08 12.86
C LYS A 145 -20.58 -1.14 12.27
N GLY A 146 -21.88 -1.31 12.54
CA GLY A 146 -22.67 -2.44 12.05
C GLY A 146 -23.04 -2.37 10.56
N MET A 147 -23.34 -1.18 10.03
CA MET A 147 -23.82 -1.05 8.64
C MET A 147 -22.70 -1.31 7.62
N HIS A 148 -21.48 -0.84 7.90
CA HIS A 148 -20.34 -1.01 7.00
C HIS A 148 -19.89 -2.48 6.91
N ILE A 149 -19.93 -3.22 8.02
CA ILE A 149 -19.57 -4.64 8.05
C ILE A 149 -20.57 -5.46 7.23
N VAL A 150 -21.89 -5.20 7.37
CA VAL A 150 -22.92 -5.92 6.61
C VAL A 150 -22.80 -5.65 5.11
N ILE A 151 -22.53 -4.39 4.71
CA ILE A 151 -22.35 -4.03 3.29
C ILE A 151 -21.15 -4.76 2.68
N VAL A 152 -20.02 -4.84 3.37
CA VAL A 152 -18.82 -5.54 2.89
C VAL A 152 -19.08 -7.05 2.73
N ILE A 153 -19.81 -7.66 3.65
CA ILE A 153 -20.16 -9.09 3.57
C ILE A 153 -21.10 -9.35 2.37
N VAL A 154 -22.11 -8.50 2.15
CA VAL A 154 -23.05 -8.67 1.03
C VAL A 154 -22.33 -8.50 -0.32
N ILE A 155 -21.48 -7.49 -0.47
CA ILE A 155 -20.72 -7.26 -1.70
C ILE A 155 -19.78 -8.44 -1.98
N SER A 156 -19.06 -8.92 -0.97
CA SER A 156 -18.13 -10.05 -1.15
C SER A 156 -18.86 -11.35 -1.55
N ALA A 157 -20.03 -11.61 -0.97
CA ALA A 157 -20.87 -12.75 -1.36
C ALA A 157 -21.36 -12.64 -2.82
N LEU A 158 -21.77 -11.45 -3.25
CA LEU A 158 -22.22 -11.22 -4.64
C LEU A 158 -21.08 -11.38 -5.64
N VAL A 159 -19.89 -10.86 -5.36
CA VAL A 159 -18.73 -11.01 -6.24
C VAL A 159 -18.30 -12.47 -6.36
N SER A 160 -18.28 -13.19 -5.24
CA SER A 160 -17.90 -14.62 -5.22
C SER A 160 -18.86 -15.47 -6.05
N THR A 161 -20.18 -15.24 -5.93
CA THR A 161 -21.19 -15.99 -6.69
C THR A 161 -21.08 -15.74 -8.19
N VAL A 162 -20.91 -14.49 -8.62
CA VAL A 162 -20.71 -14.15 -10.04
C VAL A 162 -19.44 -14.78 -10.58
N PHE A 163 -18.35 -14.77 -9.81
CA PHE A 163 -17.08 -15.37 -10.21
C PHE A 163 -17.21 -16.89 -10.43
N VAL A 164 -17.84 -17.61 -9.50
CA VAL A 164 -18.06 -19.06 -9.61
C VAL A 164 -18.94 -19.39 -10.83
N VAL A 165 -20.01 -18.64 -11.06
CA VAL A 165 -20.88 -18.83 -12.24
C VAL A 165 -20.10 -18.57 -13.54
N GLY A 166 -19.26 -17.52 -13.56
CA GLY A 166 -18.38 -17.21 -14.69
C GLY A 166 -17.39 -18.33 -15.01
N LEU A 167 -16.76 -18.92 -13.98
CA LEU A 167 -15.86 -20.06 -14.14
C LEU A 167 -16.58 -21.30 -14.68
N ILE A 168 -17.77 -21.62 -14.16
CA ILE A 168 -18.56 -22.78 -14.63
C ILE A 168 -19.01 -22.57 -16.08
N ALA A 169 -19.51 -21.39 -16.43
CA ALA A 169 -19.94 -21.06 -17.79
C ALA A 169 -18.75 -21.06 -18.76
N GLY A 170 -17.63 -20.45 -18.38
CA GLY A 170 -16.39 -20.44 -19.16
C GLY A 170 -15.83 -21.85 -19.36
N TYR A 171 -15.83 -22.69 -18.32
CA TYR A 171 -15.42 -24.08 -18.41
C TYR A 171 -16.34 -24.89 -19.34
N LYS A 172 -17.67 -24.76 -19.20
CA LYS A 172 -18.63 -25.41 -20.11
C LYS A 172 -18.47 -24.94 -21.55
N TYR A 173 -18.23 -23.64 -21.76
CA TYR A 173 -18.01 -23.07 -23.09
C TYR A 173 -16.72 -23.60 -23.71
N TRP A 174 -15.62 -23.64 -22.95
CA TRP A 174 -14.35 -24.20 -23.38
C TRP A 174 -14.46 -25.69 -23.70
N LEU A 175 -15.18 -26.46 -22.88
CA LEU A 175 -15.42 -27.89 -23.12
C LEU A 175 -16.27 -28.13 -24.37
N LYS A 176 -17.21 -27.22 -24.68
CA LYS A 176 -17.99 -27.27 -25.93
C LYS A 176 -17.11 -26.95 -27.14
N LYS A 177 -16.30 -25.90 -27.05
CA LYS A 177 -15.37 -25.50 -28.11
C LYS A 177 -14.30 -26.57 -28.38
N LYS A 178 -13.83 -27.25 -27.34
CA LYS A 178 -12.88 -28.37 -27.49
C LYS A 178 -13.48 -29.53 -28.27
N ARG A 179 -14.76 -29.85 -28.03
CA ARG A 179 -15.48 -30.89 -28.79
C ARG A 179 -15.64 -30.53 -30.27
N GLU A 180 -15.95 -29.27 -30.58
CA GLU A 180 -16.04 -28.80 -31.97
C GLU A 180 -14.69 -28.92 -32.70
N HIS A 181 -13.58 -28.60 -32.01
CA HIS A 181 -12.25 -28.71 -32.59
C HIS A 181 -11.79 -30.17 -32.79
N GLU A 182 -12.17 -31.08 -31.90
CA GLU A 182 -11.89 -32.51 -32.07
C GLU A 182 -12.75 -33.13 -33.18
N GLN A 183 -14.01 -32.71 -33.34
CA GLN A 183 -14.85 -33.17 -34.45
C GLN A 183 -14.39 -32.62 -35.81
N ALA A 184 -13.97 -31.35 -35.89
CA ALA A 184 -13.38 -30.82 -37.13
C ALA A 184 -12.07 -31.53 -37.49
N ARG A 185 -11.27 -31.90 -36.49
CA ARG A 185 -10.05 -32.70 -36.68
C ARG A 185 -10.34 -34.15 -37.08
N PHE A 186 -11.44 -34.71 -36.59
CA PHE A 186 -11.89 -36.06 -36.94
C PHE A 186 -12.49 -36.09 -38.35
N LEU A 187 -13.34 -35.13 -38.72
CA LEU A 187 -13.90 -35.00 -40.07
C LEU A 187 -12.80 -34.88 -41.14
N LYS A 188 -11.74 -34.12 -40.85
CA LYS A 188 -10.58 -34.00 -41.73
C LYS A 188 -9.86 -35.35 -41.98
N LEU A 189 -9.88 -36.26 -41.01
CA LEU A 189 -9.30 -37.60 -41.19
C LEU A 189 -10.18 -38.53 -42.04
N PHE A 190 -11.47 -38.26 -42.19
CA PHE A 190 -12.33 -38.98 -43.14
C PHE A 190 -12.28 -38.35 -44.52
N GLU A 191 -12.20 -37.02 -44.62
CA GLU A 191 -12.08 -36.31 -45.89
C GLU A 191 -10.76 -36.62 -46.62
N ASP A 192 -9.64 -36.78 -45.89
CA ASP A 192 -8.35 -37.25 -46.46
C ASP A 192 -8.32 -38.78 -46.71
N GLY A 193 -9.34 -39.52 -46.27
CA GLY A 193 -9.42 -40.99 -46.36
C GLY A 193 -10.42 -41.53 -47.38
N ASP A 194 -11.29 -40.69 -47.93
CA ASP A 194 -12.32 -41.05 -48.93
C ASP A 194 -11.91 -40.67 -50.37
N ASP A 195 -10.65 -40.23 -50.58
CA ASP A 195 -10.06 -39.89 -51.89
C ASP A 195 -9.03 -40.93 -52.36
N ILE A 196 -9.18 -42.20 -51.93
CA ILE A 196 -8.30 -43.33 -52.31
C ILE A 196 -8.99 -44.48 -53.05
N GLU A 197 -10.26 -44.34 -53.45
CA GLU A 197 -10.89 -45.27 -54.40
C GLU A 197 -11.05 -44.59 -55.75
N ASP A 198 -10.03 -44.70 -56.61
CA ASP A 198 -10.22 -44.82 -58.08
C ASP A 198 -8.92 -45.08 -58.88
N GLU A 199 -7.96 -45.90 -58.40
CA GLU A 199 -6.95 -46.50 -59.31
C GLU A 199 -6.54 -47.92 -58.89
N LEU A 200 -7.48 -48.89 -58.95
CA LEU A 200 -7.13 -50.32 -59.02
C LEU A 200 -6.99 -50.74 -60.50
N GLY A 201 -5.87 -50.32 -61.09
CA GLY A 201 -5.40 -50.83 -62.38
C GLY A 201 -4.95 -52.28 -62.26
N LEU A 202 -5.80 -53.22 -62.70
CA LEU A 202 -5.43 -54.60 -62.96
C LEU A 202 -4.30 -54.67 -64.00
N GLY A 203 -3.10 -55.05 -63.56
CA GLY A 203 -1.94 -55.32 -64.42
C GLY A 203 -1.04 -56.40 -63.80
N SER A 204 -1.14 -57.60 -64.35
CA SER A 204 -0.39 -58.84 -64.11
C SER A 204 1.14 -58.70 -63.98
N PRO A 205 1.82 -59.73 -63.41
CA PRO A 205 2.91 -60.33 -64.19
C PRO A 205 3.01 -61.87 -64.13
N ILE A 206 3.43 -62.40 -65.28
CA ILE A 206 3.92 -63.75 -65.68
C ILE A 206 2.88 -64.85 -65.87
#